data_AF-A0A957D2I7-F1
#
_entry.id   AF-A0A957D2I7-F1
#
_cell.length_a   1.000
_cell.length_b   1.000
_cell.length_c   1.000
_cell.angle_alpha   90.00
_cell.angle_beta   90.00
_cell.angle_gamma   90.00
#
_symmetry.space_group_name_H-M   'P 1'
#
loop_
_entity.id
_entity.type
_entity.pdbx_description
1 polymer ?
#
loop_
_entity_poly.entity_id
_entity_poly.type
_entity_poly.pdbx_seq_one_letter_code
_entity_poly.pdbx_strand_id
1 'polypeptide(L)'
;MIPEIIDTPTGSYVRAMPNSGILTNERDLLDLIAACGEIETNRLLLEESLLHPDFFDLSSGLAGAVLLKLSIYRVKTAVLANLSAIKSKPFQDLIRESNKRGPIHFFDTRAAAEAWLTEN
;
A
#
# COMPACT_ATOMS: atom_id res chain seq x y z
N MET A 1 -5.23 4.20 12.48
CA MET A 1 -4.02 4.75 11.84
C MET A 1 -4.21 6.25 11.63
N ILE A 2 -3.14 7.05 11.70
CA ILE A 2 -3.13 8.49 11.44
C ILE A 2 -2.51 8.68 10.05
N PRO A 3 -3.24 9.30 9.11
CA PRO A 3 -2.70 9.67 7.82
C PRO A 3 -1.80 10.90 7.96
N GLU A 4 -0.67 10.90 7.27
CA GLU A 4 0.22 12.03 7.09
C GLU A 4 0.18 12.43 5.62
N ILE A 5 0.01 13.73 5.36
CA ILE A 5 -0.05 14.28 4.01
C ILE A 5 1.36 14.70 3.62
N ILE A 6 1.84 14.18 2.50
CA ILE A 6 3.13 14.56 1.95
C ILE A 6 2.92 15.28 0.62
N ASP A 7 3.29 16.56 0.58
CA ASP A 7 3.29 17.36 -0.63
C ASP A 7 4.58 17.15 -1.42
N THR A 8 4.45 16.89 -2.71
CA THR A 8 5.57 16.77 -3.65
C THR A 8 5.35 17.72 -4.83
N PRO A 9 6.42 18.12 -5.56
CA PRO A 9 6.28 19.00 -6.72
C PRO A 9 5.33 18.48 -7.82
N THR A 10 5.05 17.18 -7.86
CA THR A 10 4.19 16.53 -8.88
C THR A 10 2.90 15.94 -8.28
N GLY A 11 2.52 16.36 -7.06
CA GLY A 11 1.26 16.01 -6.41
C GLY A 11 1.40 15.68 -4.92
N SER A 12 0.30 15.42 -4.24
CA SER A 12 0.28 14.97 -2.85
C SER A 12 0.01 13.47 -2.74
N TYR A 13 0.50 12.84 -1.69
CA TYR A 13 0.15 11.47 -1.33
C TYR A 13 -0.07 11.32 0.18
N VAL A 14 -0.89 10.35 0.55
CA VAL A 14 -1.07 9.96 1.96
C VAL A 14 -0.04 8.91 2.33
N ARG A 15 0.67 9.14 3.44
CA ARG A 15 1.48 8.13 4.13
C ARG A 15 0.77 7.72 5.40
N ALA A 16 0.62 6.42 5.63
CA ALA A 16 0.14 5.93 6.93
C ALA A 16 1.33 5.83 7.91
N MET A 17 1.11 6.17 9.18
CA MET A 17 2.16 6.12 10.22
C MET A 17 1.91 5.00 11.24
N PRO A 18 2.90 4.14 11.55
CA PRO A 18 2.71 2.93 12.38
C PRO A 18 2.44 3.21 13.87
N ASN A 19 2.76 4.41 14.35
CA ASN A 19 2.50 4.87 15.72
C ASN A 19 1.01 4.98 16.11
N SER A 20 0.10 4.53 15.24
CA SER A 20 -1.35 4.70 15.38
C SER A 20 -2.17 3.46 15.00
N GLY A 21 -1.50 2.33 14.75
CA GLY A 21 -2.13 1.04 14.47
C GLY A 21 -1.45 0.29 13.32
N ILE A 22 -1.85 -0.97 13.17
CA ILE A 22 -1.46 -1.86 12.08
C ILE A 22 -2.71 -2.28 11.31
N LEU A 23 -2.57 -2.53 10.02
CA LEU A 23 -3.59 -3.05 9.14
C LEU A 23 -3.80 -4.53 9.46
N THR A 24 -4.92 -4.82 10.13
CA THR A 24 -5.37 -6.18 10.48
C THR A 24 -6.61 -6.60 9.72
N ASN A 25 -7.35 -5.64 9.17
CA ASN A 25 -8.64 -5.88 8.51
C ASN A 25 -8.95 -4.81 7.46
N GLU A 26 -10.07 -4.98 6.73
CA GLU A 26 -10.51 -4.06 5.68
C GLU A 26 -10.91 -2.67 6.21
N ARG A 27 -11.40 -2.56 7.44
CA ARG A 27 -11.83 -1.28 8.01
C ARG A 27 -10.65 -0.35 8.23
N ASP A 28 -9.55 -0.91 8.73
CA ASP A 28 -8.28 -0.19 8.90
C ASP A 28 -7.82 0.45 7.57
N LEU A 29 -8.02 -0.25 6.46
CA LEU A 29 -7.72 0.25 5.12
C LEU A 29 -8.72 1.32 4.65
N LEU A 30 -10.01 1.15 4.91
CA LEU A 30 -11.04 2.10 4.48
C LEU A 30 -10.82 3.50 5.09
N ASP A 31 -10.34 3.58 6.33
CA ASP A 31 -9.98 4.85 6.96
C ASP A 31 -8.86 5.58 6.19
N LEU A 32 -7.87 4.84 5.66
CA LEU A 32 -6.80 5.43 4.83
C LEU A 32 -7.30 5.86 3.46
N ILE A 33 -8.23 5.10 2.87
CA ILE A 33 -8.86 5.45 1.59
C ILE A 33 -9.71 6.72 1.75
N ALA A 34 -10.45 6.84 2.85
CA ALA A 34 -11.21 8.05 3.18
C ALA A 34 -10.28 9.27 3.31
N ALA A 35 -9.16 9.13 4.01
CA ALA A 35 -8.16 10.20 4.14
C ALA A 35 -7.58 10.64 2.78
N CYS A 36 -7.39 9.72 1.82
CA CYS A 36 -6.99 10.08 0.46
C CYS A 36 -8.07 10.95 -0.21
N GLY A 37 -9.34 10.56 -0.08
CA GLY A 37 -10.48 11.29 -0.64
C GLY A 37 -10.69 12.69 -0.04
N GLU A 38 -10.44 12.87 1.26
CA GLU A 38 -10.56 14.17 1.95
C GLU A 38 -9.61 15.24 1.39
N ILE A 39 -8.48 14.84 0.85
CA ILE A 39 -7.46 15.75 0.28
C ILE A 39 -7.41 15.69 -1.25
N GLU A 40 -8.42 15.09 -1.87
CA GLU A 40 -8.53 14.94 -3.32
C GLU A 40 -7.32 14.22 -3.96
N THR A 41 -6.63 13.34 -3.22
CA THR A 41 -5.59 12.47 -3.76
C THR A 41 -6.10 11.04 -3.93
N ASN A 42 -5.45 10.30 -4.83
CA ASN A 42 -5.63 8.86 -4.96
C ASN A 42 -4.32 8.10 -4.71
N ARG A 43 -3.32 8.75 -4.10
CA ARG A 43 -1.97 8.20 -3.92
C ARG A 43 -1.73 7.82 -2.46
N LEU A 44 -1.34 6.58 -2.22
CA LEU A 44 -1.12 6.01 -0.88
C LEU A 44 0.24 5.31 -0.78
N LEU A 45 1.00 5.60 0.27
CA LEU A 45 2.20 4.86 0.65
C LEU A 45 1.91 4.01 1.89
N LEU A 46 2.06 2.69 1.76
CA LEU A 46 1.96 1.71 2.84
C LEU A 46 3.33 1.15 3.16
N GLU A 47 3.77 1.29 4.41
CA GLU A 47 5.02 0.71 4.90
C GLU A 47 4.79 -0.66 5.55
N GLU A 48 5.75 -1.57 5.43
CA GLU A 48 5.70 -2.92 6.01
C GLU A 48 5.40 -2.93 7.51
N SER A 49 5.88 -1.93 8.26
CA SER A 49 5.58 -1.79 9.69
C SER A 49 4.10 -1.63 10.01
N LEU A 50 3.28 -1.26 9.02
CA LEU A 50 1.82 -1.18 9.14
C LEU A 50 1.12 -2.48 8.78
N LEU A 51 1.80 -3.43 8.14
CA LEU A 51 1.17 -4.63 7.63
C LEU A 51 1.28 -5.72 8.69
N HIS A 52 0.14 -6.25 9.13
CA HIS A 52 0.15 -7.42 10.00
C HIS A 52 0.84 -8.60 9.28
N PRO A 53 1.57 -9.50 9.97
CA PRO A 53 2.23 -10.64 9.33
C PRO A 53 1.32 -11.49 8.43
N ASP A 54 0.03 -11.61 8.78
CA ASP A 54 -0.99 -12.28 7.96
C ASP A 54 -1.14 -11.68 6.56
N PHE A 55 -0.78 -10.41 6.37
CA PHE A 55 -0.75 -9.79 5.04
C PHE A 55 0.22 -10.53 4.13
N PHE A 56 1.32 -11.08 4.65
CA PHE A 56 2.30 -11.83 3.85
C PHE A 56 1.98 -13.33 3.74
N ASP A 57 0.88 -13.78 4.35
CA ASP A 57 0.33 -15.12 4.22
C ASP A 57 -0.96 -15.08 3.41
N LEU A 58 -0.92 -15.50 2.13
CA LEU A 58 -2.11 -15.48 1.27
C LEU A 58 -3.25 -16.36 1.80
N SER A 59 -2.97 -17.37 2.62
CA SER A 59 -4.00 -18.24 3.18
C SER A 59 -4.87 -17.53 4.22
N SER A 60 -4.39 -16.43 4.81
CA SER A 60 -5.15 -15.59 5.72
C SER A 60 -6.31 -14.84 5.03
N GLY A 61 -6.18 -14.62 3.72
CA GLY A 61 -7.09 -13.78 2.92
C GLY A 61 -6.89 -12.27 3.11
N LEU A 62 -6.04 -11.81 4.04
CA LEU A 62 -5.87 -10.38 4.34
C LEU A 62 -5.31 -9.60 3.14
N ALA A 63 -4.25 -10.12 2.50
CA ALA A 63 -3.65 -9.50 1.32
C ALA A 63 -4.66 -9.33 0.20
N GLY A 64 -5.44 -10.38 -0.08
CA GLY A 64 -6.47 -10.37 -1.12
C GLY A 64 -7.54 -9.32 -0.85
N ALA A 65 -8.05 -9.25 0.38
CA ALA A 65 -9.04 -8.26 0.77
C ALA A 65 -8.52 -6.82 0.63
N VAL A 66 -7.29 -6.56 1.08
CA VAL A 66 -6.65 -5.24 0.99
C VAL A 66 -6.45 -4.81 -0.47
N LEU A 67 -5.82 -5.66 -1.27
CA LEU A 67 -5.50 -5.34 -2.67
C LEU A 67 -6.76 -5.18 -3.52
N LEU A 68 -7.78 -5.99 -3.24
CA LEU A 68 -9.08 -5.87 -3.89
C LEU A 68 -9.71 -4.50 -3.62
N LYS A 69 -9.73 -4.04 -2.37
CA LYS A 69 -10.28 -2.72 -2.01
C LYS A 69 -9.51 -1.60 -2.67
N LEU A 70 -8.18 -1.58 -2.56
CA LEU A 70 -7.33 -0.58 -3.22
C LEU A 70 -7.61 -0.50 -4.74
N SER A 71 -7.84 -1.65 -5.38
CA SER A 71 -8.19 -1.72 -6.80
C SER A 71 -9.61 -1.19 -7.09
N ILE A 72 -10.61 -1.57 -6.27
CA ILE A 72 -12.01 -1.10 -6.41
C ILE A 72 -12.07 0.43 -6.30
N TYR A 73 -11.40 0.99 -5.30
CA TYR A 73 -11.36 2.44 -5.07
C TYR A 73 -10.34 3.17 -5.97
N ARG A 74 -9.62 2.44 -6.83
CA ARG A 74 -8.64 2.99 -7.79
C ARG A 74 -7.56 3.86 -7.11
N VAL A 75 -7.10 3.42 -5.95
CA VAL A 75 -6.04 4.10 -5.19
C VAL A 75 -4.68 3.61 -5.70
N LYS A 76 -3.90 4.53 -6.27
CA LYS A 76 -2.50 4.30 -6.67
C LYS A 76 -1.67 4.10 -5.40
N THR A 77 -1.28 2.85 -5.12
CA THR A 77 -0.68 2.45 -3.85
C THR A 77 0.73 1.92 -4.06
N ALA A 78 1.70 2.48 -3.35
CA ALA A 78 3.01 1.88 -3.21
C ALA A 78 3.11 1.15 -1.87
N VAL A 79 3.50 -0.12 -1.92
CA VAL A 79 3.75 -0.95 -0.73
C VAL A 79 5.26 -1.07 -0.57
N LEU A 80 5.80 -0.45 0.48
CA LEU A 80 7.20 -0.53 0.86
C LEU A 80 7.39 -1.73 1.80
N ALA A 81 8.06 -2.78 1.34
CA ALA A 81 8.34 -3.96 2.14
C ALA A 81 9.66 -4.62 1.75
N ASN A 82 10.25 -5.39 2.66
CA ASN A 82 11.43 -6.19 2.39
C ASN A 82 11.07 -7.40 1.52
N LEU A 83 11.09 -7.23 0.20
CA LEU A 83 10.69 -8.26 -0.75
C LEU A 83 11.65 -9.46 -0.70
N SER A 84 12.91 -9.24 -0.30
CA SER A 84 13.89 -10.31 -0.13
C SER A 84 13.55 -11.27 1.02
N ALA A 85 12.80 -10.81 2.04
CA ALA A 85 12.34 -11.62 3.16
C ALA A 85 11.14 -12.51 2.80
N ILE A 86 10.38 -12.15 1.76
CA ILE A 86 9.20 -12.89 1.31
C ILE A 86 9.64 -14.16 0.56
N LYS A 87 9.45 -15.33 1.18
CA LYS A 87 9.84 -16.64 0.61
C LYS A 87 8.68 -17.39 -0.05
N SER A 88 7.45 -16.97 0.20
CA SER A 88 6.25 -17.62 -0.35
C SER A 88 6.16 -17.40 -1.86
N LYS A 89 6.26 -18.47 -2.65
CA LYS A 89 6.11 -18.41 -4.11
C LYS A 89 4.76 -17.80 -4.54
N PRO A 90 3.60 -18.19 -3.97
CA PRO A 90 2.33 -17.53 -4.27
C PRO A 90 2.36 -16.02 -4.05
N PHE A 91 2.98 -15.55 -2.97
CA PHE A 91 3.07 -14.12 -2.68
C PHE A 91 4.03 -13.39 -3.64
N GLN A 92 5.15 -14.03 -4.01
CA GLN A 92 6.05 -13.51 -5.04
C GLN A 92 5.37 -13.40 -6.41
N ASP A 93 4.55 -14.38 -6.78
CA ASP A 93 3.76 -14.35 -8.01
C ASP A 93 2.74 -13.20 -7.97
N LEU A 94 2.06 -13.00 -6.84
CA LEU A 94 1.19 -11.85 -6.62
C LEU A 94 1.93 -10.52 -6.81
N ILE A 95 3.10 -10.34 -6.16
CA ILE A 95 3.91 -9.12 -6.31
C ILE A 95 4.26 -8.89 -7.78
N ARG A 96 4.71 -9.94 -8.47
CA ARG A 96 5.10 -9.85 -9.88
C ARG A 96 3.92 -9.46 -10.77
N GLU A 97 2.72 -9.93 -10.48
CA GLU A 97 1.52 -9.58 -11.22
C GLU A 97 1.07 -8.14 -10.92
N SER A 98 1.07 -7.75 -9.65
CA SER A 98 0.76 -6.38 -9.21
C SER A 98 1.72 -5.36 -9.85
N ASN A 99 3.03 -5.60 -9.79
CA ASN A 99 4.04 -4.69 -10.36
C ASN A 99 4.03 -4.61 -11.89
N LYS A 100 3.38 -5.55 -12.57
CA LYS A 100 3.23 -5.52 -14.04
C LYS A 100 2.07 -4.67 -14.50
N ARG A 101 1.01 -4.57 -13.68
CA ARG A 101 -0.27 -3.98 -14.09
C ARG A 101 -1.07 -3.52 -12.89
N GLY A 102 -1.75 -2.40 -13.07
CA GLY A 102 -2.73 -1.90 -12.11
C GLY A 102 -2.16 -0.86 -11.16
N PRO A 103 -2.97 -0.45 -10.17
CA PRO A 103 -2.64 0.70 -9.35
C PRO A 103 -1.80 0.36 -8.12
N ILE A 104 -1.30 -0.88 -7.95
CA ILE A 104 -0.63 -1.30 -6.71
C ILE A 104 0.71 -1.90 -7.03
N HIS A 105 1.79 -1.29 -6.54
CA HIS A 105 3.15 -1.74 -6.77
C HIS A 105 3.90 -1.91 -5.45
N PHE A 106 4.74 -2.94 -5.37
CA PHE A 106 5.61 -3.27 -4.25
C PHE A 106 7.05 -2.84 -4.53
N PHE A 107 7.71 -2.27 -3.52
CA PHE A 107 9.06 -1.71 -3.61
C PHE A 107 9.90 -2.08 -2.39
N ASP A 108 11.20 -2.28 -2.60
CA ASP A 108 12.18 -2.48 -1.52
C ASP A 108 12.72 -1.17 -0.93
N THR A 109 12.51 -0.03 -1.61
CA THR A 109 13.06 1.27 -1.17
C THR A 109 12.01 2.37 -1.24
N ARG A 110 12.03 3.27 -0.25
CA ARG A 110 11.14 4.43 -0.19
C ARG A 110 11.32 5.34 -1.41
N ALA A 111 12.56 5.56 -1.84
CA ALA A 111 12.85 6.41 -2.99
C ALA A 111 12.20 5.89 -4.29
N ALA A 112 12.25 4.58 -4.55
CA ALA A 112 11.59 3.99 -5.72
C ALA A 112 10.05 4.07 -5.62
N ALA A 113 9.51 3.83 -4.42
CA ALA A 113 8.08 3.93 -4.15
C ALA A 113 7.55 5.36 -4.38
N GLU A 114 8.24 6.35 -3.83
CA GLU A 114 7.90 7.77 -4.00
C GLU A 114 8.03 8.20 -5.46
N ALA A 115 9.13 7.83 -6.14
CA ALA A 115 9.31 8.13 -7.55
C ALA A 115 8.15 7.59 -8.40
N TRP A 116 7.75 6.33 -8.20
CA TRP A 116 6.63 5.75 -8.93
C TRP A 116 5.27 6.37 -8.57
N LEU A 117 5.02 6.68 -7.29
CA LEU A 117 3.78 7.36 -6.87
C LEU A 117 3.65 8.73 -7.54
N THR A 118 4.77 9.44 -7.64
CA THR A 118 4.86 10.81 -8.15
C THR A 118 5.03 10.92 -9.66
N GLU A 119 5.31 9.81 -10.34
CA GLU A 119 5.33 9.70 -11.80
C GLU A 119 3.91 9.86 -12.36
N ASN A 120 3.76 10.76 -13.34
CA ASN A 120 2.48 11.18 -13.90
C ASN A 120 2.17 10.48 -15.22
#